data_AF-A0A0R3SC53-F1
#
_entry.id   AF-A0A0R3SC53-F1
#
_cell.length_a   1.000
_cell.length_b   1.000
_cell.length_c   1.000
_cell.angle_alpha   90.00
_cell.angle_beta   90.00
_cell.angle_gamma   90.00
#
_symmetry.space_group_name_H-M   'P 1'
#
loop_
_entity.id
_entity.type
_entity.pdbx_description
1 polymer ?
#
loop_
_entity_poly.entity_id
_entity_poly.type
_entity_poly.pdbx_seq_one_letter_code
_entity_poly.pdbx_strand_id
1 'polypeptide(L)'
;LNESWDGDVKEDIEMLLNRLIPENLKYKHACEGPDDMPAHAKHAILSGSNVTIPITDGKMNLGTWQGIWFIEHRNQKSKYLCI
;
A
#
# COMPACT_ATOMS: atom_id res chain seq x y z
N LEU A 1 2.32 -1.64 7.47
CA LEU A 1 3.49 -1.86 8.34
C LEU A 1 4.22 -3.06 7.79
N ASN A 2 5.47 -2.91 7.35
CA ASN A 2 6.21 -4.03 6.76
C ASN A 2 7.72 -3.80 6.91
N GLU A 3 8.53 -4.70 6.36
CA GLU A 3 9.99 -4.60 6.37
C GLU A 3 10.51 -3.26 5.80
N SER A 4 11.56 -2.68 6.40
CA SER A 4 12.11 -1.39 5.96
C SER A 4 13.64 -1.40 5.83
N TRP A 5 14.25 -2.58 5.87
CA TRP A 5 15.69 -2.73 5.70
C TRP A 5 16.08 -3.02 4.27
N ASP A 6 15.44 -4.02 3.68
CA ASP A 6 15.70 -4.46 2.31
C ASP A 6 14.76 -3.77 1.31
N GLY A 7 15.34 -3.21 0.25
CA GLY A 7 14.60 -2.57 -0.84
C GLY A 7 13.82 -3.58 -1.68
N ASP A 8 14.34 -4.80 -1.81
CA ASP A 8 13.79 -5.87 -2.66
C ASP A 8 12.37 -6.24 -2.21
N VAL A 9 12.07 -6.12 -0.91
CA VAL A 9 10.73 -6.41 -0.36
C VAL A 9 9.68 -5.47 -0.91
N LYS A 10 10.02 -4.21 -1.22
CA LYS A 10 9.07 -3.27 -1.84
C LYS A 10 8.78 -3.68 -3.29
N GLU A 11 9.82 -4.04 -4.03
CA GLU A 11 9.71 -4.47 -5.44
C GLU A 11 8.93 -5.78 -5.56
N ASP A 12 9.21 -6.75 -4.68
CA ASP A 12 8.52 -8.04 -4.65
C ASP A 12 7.04 -7.89 -4.31
N ILE A 13 6.71 -7.04 -3.33
CA ILE A 13 5.31 -6.76 -2.97
C ILE A 13 4.59 -6.09 -4.13
N GLU A 14 5.20 -5.10 -4.79
CA GLU A 14 4.62 -4.47 -5.97
C GLU A 14 4.39 -5.46 -7.11
N MET A 15 5.39 -6.29 -7.43
CA MET A 15 5.30 -7.35 -8.43
C MET A 15 4.15 -8.32 -8.10
N LEU A 16 4.07 -8.80 -6.86
CA LEU A 16 3.04 -9.74 -6.42
C LEU A 16 1.64 -9.14 -6.56
N LEU A 17 1.46 -7.89 -6.16
CA LEU A 17 0.17 -7.20 -6.26
C LEU A 17 -0.25 -6.98 -7.70
N ASN A 18 0.67 -6.60 -8.58
CA ASN A 18 0.39 -6.44 -10.01
C ASN A 18 0.04 -7.78 -10.68
N ARG A 19 0.60 -8.89 -10.19
CA ARG A 19 0.23 -10.23 -10.66
C ARG A 19 -1.12 -10.71 -10.15
N LEU A 20 -1.47 -10.42 -8.90
CA LEU A 20 -2.73 -10.82 -8.28
C LEU A 20 -3.90 -9.93 -8.72
N ILE A 21 -3.64 -8.65 -8.95
CA ILE A 21 -4.63 -7.62 -9.24
C ILE A 21 -4.17 -6.81 -10.48
N PRO A 22 -4.15 -7.45 -11.66
CA PRO A 22 -3.69 -6.79 -12.87
C PRO A 22 -4.70 -5.76 -13.41
N GLU A 23 -4.18 -4.66 -13.93
CA GLU A 23 -4.97 -3.53 -14.46
C GLU A 23 -5.81 -3.88 -15.71
N ASN A 24 -5.43 -4.94 -16.44
CA ASN A 24 -6.11 -5.35 -17.67
C ASN A 24 -7.26 -6.36 -17.45
N LEU A 25 -7.64 -6.63 -16.20
CA LEU A 25 -8.82 -7.44 -15.92
C LEU A 25 -10.11 -6.71 -16.29
N LYS A 26 -11.13 -7.49 -16.64
CA LYS A 26 -12.47 -6.98 -16.99
C LYS A 26 -13.27 -6.64 -15.73
N TYR A 27 -12.81 -5.65 -14.98
CA TYR A 27 -13.54 -5.13 -13.83
C TYR A 27 -14.87 -4.49 -14.27
N LYS A 28 -15.89 -4.60 -13.41
CA LYS A 28 -17.18 -3.92 -13.63
C LYS A 28 -17.05 -2.41 -13.44
N HIS A 29 -16.24 -2.00 -12.46
CA HIS A 29 -15.86 -0.62 -12.24
C HIS A 29 -14.67 -0.29 -13.14
N ALA A 30 -14.90 0.43 -14.23
CA ALA A 30 -13.88 0.70 -15.26
C ALA A 30 -13.96 2.12 -15.85
N CYS A 31 -14.90 2.95 -15.40
CA CYS A 31 -15.12 4.28 -15.97
C CYS A 31 -14.10 5.33 -15.49
N GLU A 32 -13.29 5.02 -14.48
CA GLU A 32 -12.37 5.97 -13.81
C GLU A 32 -10.90 5.76 -14.17
N GLY A 33 -10.65 4.92 -15.18
CA GLY A 33 -9.31 4.55 -15.65
C GLY A 33 -8.94 3.10 -15.34
N PRO A 34 -7.90 2.57 -16.01
CA PRO A 34 -7.48 1.18 -15.86
C PRO A 34 -6.86 0.88 -14.48
N ASP A 35 -6.32 1.89 -13.79
CA ASP A 35 -5.64 1.75 -12.49
C ASP A 35 -6.56 1.89 -11.27
N ASP A 36 -7.80 2.36 -11.46
CA ASP A 36 -8.69 2.72 -10.37
C ASP A 36 -9.25 1.52 -9.58
N MET A 37 -9.96 0.60 -10.24
CA MET A 37 -10.47 -0.59 -9.57
C MET A 37 -9.35 -1.50 -9.02
N PRO A 38 -8.23 -1.72 -9.73
CA PRO A 38 -7.07 -2.40 -9.15
C PRO A 38 -6.56 -1.70 -7.89
N ALA A 39 -6.52 -0.36 -7.86
CA ALA A 39 -6.10 0.38 -6.68
C ALA A 39 -7.01 0.14 -5.48
N HIS A 40 -8.33 0.14 -5.69
CA HIS A 40 -9.29 -0.23 -4.64
C HIS A 40 -9.07 -1.66 -4.12
N ALA A 41 -8.85 -2.62 -5.01
CA ALA A 41 -8.62 -4.00 -4.63
C ALA A 41 -7.28 -4.18 -3.87
N LYS A 42 -6.20 -3.55 -4.34
CA LYS A 42 -4.88 -3.56 -3.67
C LYS A 42 -4.98 -2.96 -2.26
N HIS A 43 -5.68 -1.83 -2.11
CA HIS A 43 -5.91 -1.19 -0.82
C HIS A 43 -6.66 -2.10 0.16
N ALA A 44 -7.75 -2.72 -0.31
CA ALA A 44 -8.57 -3.62 0.50
C ALA A 44 -7.80 -4.86 1.00
N ILE A 45 -6.82 -5.33 0.24
CA ILE A 45 -6.02 -6.51 0.58
C ILE A 45 -4.84 -6.17 1.50
N LEU A 46 -4.12 -5.08 1.24
CA LEU A 46 -2.83 -4.83 1.89
C LEU A 46 -2.90 -4.21 3.27
N SER A 47 -3.74 -3.20 3.49
CA SER A 47 -3.40 -2.24 4.55
C SER A 47 -4.55 -1.72 5.39
N GLY A 48 -5.80 -1.87 4.95
CA GLY A 48 -6.85 -1.09 5.57
C GLY A 48 -6.51 0.41 5.53
N SER A 49 -7.36 1.25 6.12
CA SER A 49 -7.19 2.71 6.06
C SER A 49 -6.23 3.28 7.11
N ASN A 50 -5.76 2.47 8.07
CA ASN A 50 -4.98 2.96 9.21
C ASN A 50 -4.09 1.86 9.81
N VAL A 51 -3.07 2.30 10.53
CA VAL A 51 -2.24 1.49 11.40
C VAL A 51 -2.10 2.18 12.76
N THR A 52 -2.16 1.42 13.85
CA THR A 52 -1.96 1.94 15.21
C THR A 52 -0.61 1.48 15.72
N ILE A 53 0.24 2.42 16.16
CA ILE A 53 1.60 2.15 16.64
C ILE A 53 1.72 2.61 18.10
N PRO A 54 2.07 1.70 19.03
CA PRO A 54 2.28 2.07 20.42
C PRO A 54 3.50 2.99 20.57
N ILE A 55 3.42 3.91 21.54
CA ILE A 55 4.54 4.78 21.93
C ILE A 55 5.05 4.32 23.29
N THR A 56 6.37 4.14 23.41
CA THR A 56 7.05 3.82 24.67
C THR A 56 8.25 4.76 24.81
N ASP A 57 8.35 5.43 25.96
CA ASP A 57 9.42 6.41 26.26
C ASP A 57 9.61 7.48 25.17
N GLY A 58 8.49 7.98 24.62
CA GLY A 58 8.49 9.01 23.58
C GLY A 58 8.95 8.54 22.20
N LYS A 59 9.09 7.22 21.97
CA LYS A 59 9.48 6.64 20.68
C LYS A 59 8.41 5.68 20.16
N MET A 60 8.28 5.60 18.84
CA MET A 60 7.46 4.58 18.20
C MET A 60 8.03 3.20 18.53
N ASN A 61 7.20 2.35 19.12
CA ASN A 61 7.59 1.00 19.52
C ASN A 61 7.42 0.04 18.34
N LEU A 62 8.37 0.15 17.40
CA LEU A 62 8.48 -0.69 16.21
C LEU A 62 9.54 -1.76 16.43
N GLY A 63 9.32 -2.94 15.84
CA GLY A 63 10.36 -3.96 15.73
C GLY A 63 11.55 -3.50 14.87
N THR A 64 12.70 -4.15 15.02
CA THR A 64 13.97 -3.79 14.36
C THR A 64 13.84 -3.52 12.85
N TRP A 65 12.99 -4.29 12.16
CA TRP A 65 12.80 -4.19 10.73
C TRP A 65 11.46 -3.58 10.33
N GLN A 66 10.62 -3.18 11.28
CA GLN A 66 9.30 -2.63 10.97
C GLN A 66 9.40 -1.15 10.57
N GLY A 67 8.93 -0.85 9.37
CA GLY A 67 8.69 0.52 8.90
C GLY A 67 7.24 0.77 8.54
N ILE A 68 6.87 2.04 8.61
CA ILE A 68 5.58 2.53 8.15
C ILE A 68 5.68 2.75 6.64
N TRP A 69 4.82 2.10 5.88
CA TRP A 69 4.77 2.23 4.44
C TRP A 69 3.60 3.13 4.05
N PHE A 70 3.87 4.08 3.18
CA PHE A 70 2.82 4.78 2.43
C PHE A 70 2.76 4.15 1.04
N ILE A 71 1.61 3.55 0.70
CA ILE A 71 1.42 2.84 -0.55
C ILE A 71 0.36 3.58 -1.36
N GLU A 72 0.80 4.27 -2.40
CA GLU A 72 -0.07 4.87 -3.40
C GLU A 72 -0.30 3.83 -4.50
N HIS A 73 -1.57 3.52 -4.77
CA HIS A 73 -1.93 2.49 -5.73
C HIS A 73 -2.34 3.05 -7.09
N ARG A 74 -2.58 4.37 -7.18
CA ARG A 74 -2.86 5.05 -8.45
C ARG A 74 -1.59 5.66 -9.03
N ASN A 75 -1.49 5.68 -10.36
CA ASN A 75 -0.33 6.26 -11.04
C ASN A 75 -0.30 7.79 -10.95
N GLN A 76 -1.44 8.41 -10.64
CA GLN A 76 -1.57 9.85 -10.42
C GLN A 76 -2.08 10.13 -9.01
N LYS A 77 -1.41 11.07 -8.33
CA LYS A 77 -1.63 11.38 -6.92
C LYS A 77 -2.96 12.11 -6.70
N SER A 78 -3.68 11.74 -5.65
CA SER A 78 -4.56 12.68 -4.94
C SER A 78 -3.74 13.41 -3.86
N LYS A 79 -3.90 14.73 -3.73
CA LYS A 79 -2.92 15.64 -3.12
C LYS A 79 -2.83 15.65 -1.57
N TYR A 80 -3.47 14.74 -0.83
CA TYR A 80 -3.63 14.90 0.62
C TYR A 80 -3.24 13.66 1.42
N LEU A 81 -2.24 13.81 2.30
CA LEU A 81 -1.90 12.88 3.37
C LEU A 81 -2.35 13.51 4.70
N CYS A 82 -3.17 12.81 5.48
CA CYS A 82 -3.51 13.19 6.84
C CYS A 82 -2.63 12.36 7.79
N ILE A 83 -1.86 13.02 8.65
CA ILE A 83 -1.02 12.40 9.70
C ILE A 83 -1.71 12.65 11.04
#